data_AF-A0A7Z0LFF5-F1
#
_entry.id   AF-A0A7Z0LFF5-F1
#
_cell.length_a   1.000
_cell.length_b   1.000
_cell.length_c   1.000
_cell.angle_alpha   90.00
_cell.angle_beta   90.00
_cell.angle_gamma   90.00
#
_symmetry.space_group_name_H-M   'P 1'
#
loop_
_entity.id
_entity.type
_entity.pdbx_description
1 polymer ?
#
loop_
_entity_poly.entity_id
_entity_poly.type
_entity_poly.pdbx_seq_one_letter_code
_entity_poly.pdbx_strand_id
1 'polypeptide(L)' 'MKILLIGYGAMNQRVARLAEEKNHEIVGVIDRTPKDSTPYKHYNRIVEAQDVADVVIDFSNPELLIPL' A
#
# COMPACT_ATOMS: atom_id res chain seq x y z
N MET A 1 -3.21 10.17 8.36
CA MET A 1 -2.53 10.34 7.07
C MET A 1 -3.10 9.33 6.09
N LYS A 2 -2.96 9.59 4.80
CA LYS A 2 -3.34 8.73 3.69
C LYS A 2 -2.14 7.92 3.21
N ILE A 3 -2.22 6.61 3.27
CA ILE A 3 -1.08 5.70 3.12
C ILE A 3 -1.32 4.79 1.91
N LEU A 4 -0.35 4.74 1.00
CA LEU A 4 -0.26 3.75 -0.07
C LEU A 4 0.69 2.63 0.37
N LEU A 5 0.29 1.36 0.19
CA LEU A 5 1.13 0.21 0.53
C LEU A 5 1.66 -0.47 -0.74
N ILE A 6 2.96 -0.74 -0.82
CA ILE A 6 3.55 -1.56 -1.90
C ILE A 6 3.80 -2.97 -1.38
N GLY A 7 3.15 -3.95 -2.02
CA GLY A 7 2.90 -5.30 -1.54
C GLY A 7 1.74 -5.36 -0.53
N TYR A 8 1.10 -6.51 -0.37
CA TYR A 8 0.11 -6.71 0.71
C TYR A 8 0.29 -8.04 1.46
N GLY A 9 1.54 -8.36 1.81
CA GLY A 9 1.90 -9.50 2.65
C GLY A 9 1.68 -9.27 4.15
N ALA A 10 2.18 -10.19 4.97
CA ALA A 10 1.98 -10.18 6.43
C ALA A 10 2.37 -8.87 7.12
N MET A 11 3.39 -8.15 6.61
CA MET A 11 3.80 -6.88 7.21
C MET A 11 2.83 -5.75 6.88
N ASN A 12 2.45 -5.60 5.61
CA ASN A 12 1.51 -4.55 5.22
C ASN A 12 0.09 -4.77 5.77
N GLN A 13 -0.31 -6.00 6.05
CA GLN A 13 -1.52 -6.27 6.83
C GLN A 13 -1.45 -5.75 8.28
N ARG A 14 -0.29 -5.87 8.94
CA ARG A 14 -0.09 -5.32 10.29
C ARG A 14 -0.01 -3.80 10.28
N VAL A 15 0.67 -3.23 9.28
CA VAL A 15 0.73 -1.77 9.07
C VAL A 15 -0.67 -1.23 8.87
N ALA A 16 -1.47 -1.84 7.99
CA ALA A 16 -2.84 -1.42 7.72
C ALA A 16 -3.68 -1.39 9.01
N ARG A 17 -3.68 -2.48 9.79
CA ARG A 17 -4.41 -2.56 11.06
C ARG A 17 -3.97 -1.46 12.05
N LEU A 18 -2.66 -1.32 12.28
CA LEU A 18 -2.12 -0.32 13.23
C LEU A 18 -2.36 1.11 12.76
N ALA A 19 -2.36 1.36 11.46
CA ALA A 19 -2.63 2.65 10.86
C ALA A 19 -4.10 3.03 11.07
N GLU A 20 -5.03 2.13 10.78
CA GLU A 20 -6.47 2.33 11.01
C GLU A 20 -6.79 2.55 12.49
N GLU A 21 -6.21 1.76 13.40
CA GLU A 21 -6.31 1.94 14.86
C GLU A 21 -5.84 3.35 15.32
N LYS A 22 -4.97 4.00 14.54
CA LYS A 22 -4.43 5.35 14.78
C LYS A 22 -5.12 6.44 13.95
N ASN A 23 -6.30 6.17 13.38
CA ASN A 23 -7.03 7.09 12.50
C ASN A 23 -6.22 7.53 11.27
N HIS A 24 -5.51 6.59 10.64
CA HIS A 24 -4.92 6.76 9.32
C HIS A 24 -5.72 5.95 8.30
N GLU A 25 -5.64 6.36 7.03
CA GLU A 25 -6.40 5.78 5.92
C GLU A 25 -5.45 5.02 5.00
N ILE A 26 -5.79 3.78 4.65
CA ILE A 26 -5.11 3.06 3.57
C ILE A 26 -5.83 3.38 2.27
N VAL A 27 -5.21 4.22 1.44
CA VAL A 27 -5.84 4.68 0.17
C VAL A 27 -5.75 3.66 -0.95
N GLY A 28 -4.86 2.66 -0.80
CA GLY A 28 -4.74 1.56 -1.74
C GLY A 28 -3.48 0.73 -1.55
N VAL A 29 -3.34 -0.25 -2.43
CA VAL A 29 -2.19 -1.13 -2.52
C VAL A 29 -1.66 -1.19 -3.96
N ILE A 30 -0.35 -1.38 -4.10
CA ILE A 30 0.27 -1.83 -5.35
C ILE A 30 0.80 -3.23 -5.09
N ASP A 31 0.25 -4.24 -5.74
CA ASP A 31 0.73 -5.63 -5.64
C ASP A 31 0.79 -6.25 -7.03
N ARG A 32 1.82 -7.07 -7.28
CA ARG A 32 2.08 -7.71 -8.56
C ARG A 32 1.05 -8.79 -8.88
N THR A 33 0.44 -9.38 -7.85
CA THR A 33 -0.66 -10.32 -8.03
C THR A 33 -1.91 -9.72 -7.39
N PRO A 34 -2.84 -9.17 -8.20
CA PRO A 34 -4.15 -8.82 -7.69
C PRO A 34 -4.84 -10.13 -7.31
N LYS A 35 -4.68 -10.53 -6.05
CA LYS A 35 -5.54 -11.51 -5.41
C LYS A 35 -6.69 -10.72 -4.80
N ASP A 36 -7.83 -11.37 -4.58
CA ASP A 36 -8.90 -10.87 -3.69
C ASP A 36 -8.44 -10.79 -2.21
N SER A 37 -7.14 -10.57 -1.96
CA SER A 37 -6.46 -10.67 -0.67
C SER A 37 -6.52 -9.39 0.15
N THR A 38 -7.17 -8.34 -0.35
CA THR A 38 -7.20 -7.04 0.30
C THR A 38 -8.49 -6.28 0.02
N PRO A 39 -9.04 -5.56 1.01
CA PRO A 39 -10.22 -4.73 0.82
C PRO A 39 -9.90 -3.38 0.15
N TYR A 40 -8.63 -3.07 -0.09
CA TYR A 40 -8.20 -1.75 -0.55
C TYR A 40 -8.16 -1.64 -2.09
N LYS A 41 -8.28 -0.42 -2.58
CA LYS A 41 -8.16 -0.12 -4.02
C LYS A 41 -6.77 -0.54 -4.53
N HIS A 42 -6.76 -1.28 -5.64
CA HIS A 42 -5.51 -1.63 -6.33
C HIS A 42 -5.08 -0.51 -7.28
N TYR A 43 -3.80 -0.17 -7.20
CA TYR A 43 -3.10 0.69 -8.15
C TYR A 43 -2.01 -0.12 -8.86
N ASN A 44 -1.65 0.29 -10.08
CA ASN A 44 -0.55 -0.35 -10.80
C ASN A 44 0.76 0.41 -10.62
N ARG A 45 0.68 1.73 -10.40
CA ARG A 45 1.84 2.63 -10.31
C ARG A 45 1.61 3.69 -9.24
N ILE A 46 2.68 4.15 -8.62
CA ILE A 46 2.64 5.18 -7.57
C ILE A 46 1.96 6.47 -8.06
N VAL A 47 2.22 6.87 -9.32
CA VAL A 47 1.64 8.08 -9.94
C VAL A 47 0.11 8.11 -9.96
N GLU A 48 -0.54 6.94 -9.92
CA GLU A 48 -2.01 6.85 -9.92
C GLU A 48 -2.62 7.20 -8.55
N ALA A 49 -1.79 7.21 -7.50
CA ALA A 49 -2.18 7.56 -6.14
C ALA A 49 -1.50 8.86 -5.64
N GLN A 50 -0.73 9.56 -6.47
CA GLN A 50 0.08 10.71 -6.05
C GLN A 50 -0.73 11.85 -5.43
N ASP A 51 -1.96 12.06 -5.91
CA ASP A 51 -2.82 13.17 -5.46
C ASP A 51 -3.66 12.80 -4.21
N VAL A 52 -3.61 11.53 -3.80
CA VAL A 52 -4.43 11.01 -2.69
C VAL A 52 -3.61 10.38 -1.58
N ALA A 53 -2.34 10.02 -1.80
CA ALA A 53 -1.46 9.44 -0.79
C ALA A 53 -0.51 10.51 -0.22
N ASP A 54 -0.41 10.60 1.10
CA ASP A 54 0.57 11.44 1.80
C ASP A 54 1.92 10.72 1.92
N VAL A 55 1.91 9.39 1.97
CA VAL A 55 3.09 8.55 2.19
C VAL A 55 2.95 7.19 1.50
N VAL A 56 4.08 6.62 1.10
CA VAL A 56 4.20 5.25 0.60
C VAL A 56 4.98 4.41 1.61
N ILE A 57 4.47 3.22 1.93
CA ILE A 57 5.18 2.23 2.73
C ILE A 57 5.41 0.98 1.87
N ASP A 58 6.69 0.68 1.62
CA ASP A 58 7.11 -0.44 0.80
C ASP A 58 7.65 -1.58 1.66
N PHE A 59 6.91 -2.70 1.66
CA PHE A 59 7.35 -3.99 2.21
C PHE A 59 7.28 -5.08 1.14
N SER A 60 7.42 -4.70 -0.12
CA SER A 60 7.53 -5.64 -1.23
C SER A 60 8.89 -6.35 -1.23
N ASN A 61 9.06 -7.31 -2.13
CA ASN A 61 10.35 -7.96 -2.32
C ASN A 61 11.40 -6.91 -2.74
N PRO A 62 12.63 -6.89 -2.18
CA PRO A 62 13.67 -5.92 -2.54
C PRO A 62 13.98 -5.82 -4.04
N GLU A 63 13.80 -6.90 -4.79
CA GLU A 63 13.95 -6.92 -6.26
C GLU A 63 12.85 -6.13 -6.99
N LEU A 64 11.78 -5.78 -6.27
CA LEU A 64 10.63 -5.03 -6.76
C LEU A 64 10.63 -3.57 -6.33
N LEU A 65 11.72 -3.07 -5.73
CA LEU A 65 11.88 -1.66 -5.40
C LEU A 65 11.57 -0.81 -6.65
N ILE A 66 10.42 -0.14 -6.60
CA ILE A 66 10.00 0.75 -7.67
C ILE A 66 10.88 2.01 -7.56
N PRO A 67 11.62 2.40 -8.60
CA PRO A 67 12.35 3.67 -8.59
C PRO A 67 11.38 4.82 -8.28
N LEU A 68 11.77 5.68 -7.34
CA LEU A 68 11.02 6.89 -6.97
C LEU A 68 10.93 7.87 -8.14
#